data_AF-A0AAT9QNB5-F1
#
_entry.id   AF-A0AAT9QNB5-F1
#
_cell.length_a   1.000
_cell.length_b   1.000
_cell.length_c   1.000
_cell.angle_alpha   90.00
_cell.angle_beta   90.00
_cell.angle_gamma   90.00
#
_symmetry.space_group_name_H-M   'P 1'
#
loop_
_entity.id
_entity.type
_entity.pdbx_description
1 polymer ?
#
loop_
_entity_poly.entity_id
_entity_poly.type
_entity_poly.pdbx_seq_one_letter_code
_entity_poly.pdbx_strand_id
1 'polypeptide(L)'
;MLLAVLGGLLFLPLVFVAIVTAFAVFGVWEIYRALEANGTRMPIVPVMTGTLAMPFAAYFGGIESQLFALLLSAVAVLLWRSIESAAGSANSIFAGVFTLGWVPFFISFAALPLHAAGTTPLGLWPGGMAPIGAWEIAVMLLLVVSNDTFGYLVGASLGKHPMAPKISPKKSWEGFAGSVAGAMLIGILAALFVLDKPWWVGAVLAVGTVAASTAGDLAESMVKREPGRQRHEQHPARARGRDGQAGLHCVRFAGGLHPVRPGGRRITHPGRAARAPDINKARAAAPIPAP
;
A
#
# COMPACT_ATOMS: atom_id res chain seq x y z
N MET A 1 -4.36 -14.44 11.33
CA MET A 1 -5.26 -13.43 10.76
C MET A 1 -6.71 -13.92 10.72
N LEU A 2 -7.12 -14.81 9.82
CA LEU A 2 -8.54 -15.20 9.66
C LEU A 2 -9.25 -15.59 10.96
N LEU A 3 -8.63 -16.43 11.82
CA LEU A 3 -9.20 -16.80 13.13
C LEU A 3 -9.40 -15.61 14.09
N ALA A 4 -8.60 -14.55 13.98
CA ALA A 4 -8.77 -13.33 14.78
C ALA A 4 -9.84 -12.39 14.19
N VAL A 5 -10.00 -12.37 12.87
CA VAL A 5 -11.10 -11.66 12.19
C VAL A 5 -12.43 -12.32 12.53
N LEU A 6 -12.54 -13.65 12.36
CA LEU A 6 -13.73 -14.42 12.72
C LEU A 6 -13.98 -14.42 14.23
N GLY A 7 -12.93 -14.51 15.06
CA GLY A 7 -13.06 -14.41 16.51
C GLY A 7 -13.56 -13.04 16.98
N GLY A 8 -13.03 -11.93 16.43
CA GLY A 8 -13.59 -10.61 16.67
C GLY A 8 -15.04 -10.53 16.21
N LEU A 9 -15.31 -10.93 14.97
CA LEU A 9 -16.62 -10.86 14.33
C LEU A 9 -17.71 -11.69 15.03
N LEU A 10 -17.34 -12.79 15.71
CA LEU A 10 -18.28 -13.73 16.35
C LEU A 10 -18.30 -13.68 17.89
N PHE A 11 -17.48 -12.84 18.53
CA PHE A 11 -17.48 -12.66 19.99
C PHE A 11 -17.46 -11.18 20.45
N LEU A 12 -16.82 -10.26 19.73
CA LEU A 12 -16.64 -8.85 20.13
C LEU A 12 -16.55 -7.92 18.89
N PRO A 13 -17.64 -7.24 18.47
CA PRO A 13 -17.70 -6.57 17.17
C PRO A 13 -16.80 -5.33 17.13
N LEU A 14 -16.59 -4.68 18.29
CA LEU A 14 -15.60 -3.61 18.46
C LEU A 14 -14.16 -4.07 18.16
N VAL A 15 -13.82 -5.36 18.37
CA VAL A 15 -12.51 -5.90 17.98
C VAL A 15 -12.41 -6.02 16.46
N PHE A 16 -13.49 -6.41 15.78
CA PHE A 16 -13.54 -6.38 14.32
C PHE A 16 -13.40 -4.94 13.78
N VAL A 17 -14.15 -3.97 14.33
CA VAL A 17 -14.03 -2.54 13.96
C VAL A 17 -12.62 -2.00 14.21
N ALA A 18 -11.98 -2.37 15.33
CA ALA A 18 -10.59 -2.01 15.61
C ALA A 18 -9.59 -2.63 14.61
N ILE A 19 -9.79 -3.88 14.19
CA ILE A 19 -8.98 -4.54 13.15
C ILE A 19 -9.16 -3.84 11.79
N VAL A 20 -10.40 -3.54 11.40
CA VAL A 20 -10.75 -2.78 10.18
C VAL A 20 -10.08 -1.39 10.20
N THR A 21 -10.13 -0.71 11.35
CA THR A 21 -9.45 0.59 11.56
C THR A 21 -7.92 0.46 11.44
N ALA A 22 -7.31 -0.57 12.02
CA ALA A 22 -5.87 -0.79 11.94
C ALA A 22 -5.41 -1.04 10.49
N PHE A 23 -6.19 -1.80 9.69
CA PHE A 23 -5.91 -1.98 8.26
C PHE A 23 -6.08 -0.67 7.47
N ALA A 24 -7.09 0.15 7.77
CA ALA A 24 -7.26 1.46 7.15
C ALA A 24 -6.09 2.40 7.45
N VAL A 25 -5.65 2.49 8.73
CA VAL A 25 -4.47 3.26 9.14
C VAL A 25 -3.20 2.79 8.43
N PHE A 26 -2.98 1.47 8.33
CA PHE A 26 -1.81 0.93 7.63
C PHE A 26 -1.84 1.23 6.12
N GLY A 27 -3.00 1.08 5.46
CA GLY A 27 -3.16 1.41 4.04
C GLY A 27 -2.93 2.89 3.75
N VAL A 28 -3.46 3.79 4.59
CA VAL A 28 -3.22 5.23 4.49
C VAL A 28 -1.75 5.59 4.75
N TRP A 29 -1.07 4.87 5.65
CA TRP A 29 0.36 5.08 5.92
C TRP A 29 1.27 4.70 4.75
N GLU A 30 1.02 3.57 4.07
CA GLU A 30 1.77 3.21 2.86
C GLU A 30 1.46 4.16 1.68
N ILE A 31 0.20 4.60 1.51
CA ILE A 31 -0.15 5.63 0.50
C ILE A 31 0.56 6.97 0.81
N TYR A 32 0.54 7.42 2.07
CA TYR A 32 1.24 8.62 2.51
C TYR A 32 2.73 8.57 2.15
N ARG A 33 3.40 7.47 2.50
CA ARG A 33 4.81 7.21 2.23
C ARG A 33 5.11 7.16 0.72
N ALA A 34 4.24 6.54 -0.07
CA ALA A 34 4.38 6.49 -1.53
C ALA A 34 4.18 7.87 -2.18
N LEU A 35 3.28 8.70 -1.66
CA LEU A 35 3.04 10.06 -2.15
C LEU A 35 4.19 11.00 -1.81
N GLU A 36 4.73 10.96 -0.58
CA GLU A 36 5.89 11.76 -0.19
C GLU A 36 7.16 11.37 -0.95
N ALA A 37 7.37 10.07 -1.24
CA ALA A 37 8.46 9.62 -2.11
C ALA A 37 8.37 10.20 -3.53
N ASN A 38 7.16 10.55 -3.98
CA ASN A 38 6.88 11.24 -5.24
C ASN A 38 6.69 12.77 -5.06
N GLY A 39 7.15 13.34 -3.94
CA GLY A 39 7.12 14.78 -3.65
C GLY A 39 5.74 15.36 -3.28
N THR A 40 4.69 14.56 -3.24
CA THR A 40 3.32 15.01 -2.94
C THR A 40 3.07 14.98 -1.43
N ARG A 41 3.19 16.13 -0.78
CA ARG A 41 2.93 16.29 0.67
C ARG A 41 1.44 16.18 0.97
N MET A 42 0.94 15.01 1.35
CA MET A 42 -0.45 14.82 1.79
C MET A 42 -0.67 15.41 3.20
N PRO A 43 -1.82 16.05 3.50
CA PRO A 43 -2.13 16.53 4.85
C PRO A 43 -2.48 15.35 5.78
N ILE A 44 -1.46 14.69 6.32
CA ILE A 44 -1.60 13.41 7.03
C ILE A 44 -2.47 13.48 8.29
N VAL A 45 -2.50 14.62 8.99
CA VAL A 45 -3.28 14.80 10.23
C VAL A 45 -4.79 14.65 10.00
N PRO A 46 -5.47 15.49 9.18
CA PRO A 46 -6.89 15.33 8.91
C PRO A 46 -7.24 14.04 8.15
N VAL A 47 -6.30 13.49 7.37
CA VAL A 47 -6.52 12.18 6.72
C VAL A 47 -6.53 11.05 7.77
N MET A 48 -5.59 11.05 8.73
CA MET A 48 -5.53 10.03 9.79
C MET A 48 -6.67 10.15 10.80
N THR A 49 -7.10 11.36 11.18
CA THR A 49 -8.29 11.50 12.07
C THR A 49 -9.56 11.00 11.38
N GLY A 50 -9.75 11.29 10.10
CA GLY A 50 -10.83 10.71 9.29
C GLY A 50 -10.74 9.18 9.18
N THR A 51 -9.51 8.65 9.04
CA THR A 51 -9.23 7.21 8.96
C THR A 51 -9.58 6.47 10.26
N LEU A 52 -9.37 7.11 11.41
CA LEU A 52 -9.82 6.60 12.71
C LEU A 52 -11.33 6.77 12.92
N ALA A 53 -11.94 7.84 12.39
CA ALA A 53 -13.35 8.16 12.63
C ALA A 53 -14.33 7.29 11.81
N MET A 54 -14.06 7.06 10.52
CA MET A 54 -15.05 6.44 9.62
C MET A 54 -15.52 5.03 10.02
N PRO A 55 -14.65 4.09 10.48
CA PRO A 55 -15.11 2.74 10.85
C PRO A 55 -16.02 2.74 12.09
N PHE A 56 -15.76 3.64 13.03
CA PHE A 56 -16.60 3.81 14.23
C PHE A 56 -17.89 4.58 13.92
N ALA A 57 -17.84 5.57 13.02
CA ALA A 57 -19.03 6.26 12.53
C ALA A 57 -19.98 5.30 11.78
N ALA A 58 -19.43 4.43 10.93
CA ALA A 58 -20.14 3.37 10.24
C ALA A 58 -20.81 2.37 11.21
N TYR A 59 -20.10 1.97 12.27
CA TYR A 59 -20.60 1.06 13.29
C TYR A 59 -21.71 1.68 14.16
N PHE A 60 -21.51 2.89 14.69
CA PHE A 60 -22.44 3.50 15.65
C PHE A 60 -23.62 4.24 15.00
N GLY A 61 -23.44 4.80 13.79
CA GLY A 61 -24.43 5.66 13.14
C GLY A 61 -24.60 5.40 11.63
N GLY A 62 -24.22 4.20 11.19
CA GLY A 62 -24.53 3.68 9.86
C GLY A 62 -23.98 4.51 8.69
N ILE A 63 -24.65 4.39 7.55
CA ILE A 63 -24.24 5.01 6.29
C ILE A 63 -24.25 6.54 6.38
N GLU A 64 -25.21 7.14 7.08
CA GLU A 64 -25.29 8.58 7.27
C GLU A 64 -24.08 9.11 8.03
N SER A 65 -23.73 8.50 9.17
CA SER A 65 -22.56 8.93 9.95
C SER A 65 -21.25 8.64 9.22
N GLN A 66 -21.15 7.57 8.43
CA GLN A 66 -19.99 7.34 7.57
C GLN A 66 -19.84 8.44 6.50
N LEU A 67 -20.94 8.88 5.89
CA LEU A 67 -20.95 9.97 4.90
C LEU A 67 -20.62 11.33 5.54
N PHE A 68 -21.17 11.63 6.72
CA PHE A 68 -20.79 12.82 7.49
C PHE A 68 -19.31 12.78 7.91
N ALA A 69 -18.78 11.64 8.34
CA ALA A 69 -17.37 11.47 8.66
C ALA A 69 -16.47 11.70 7.43
N LEU A 70 -16.84 11.20 6.25
CA LEU A 70 -16.14 11.50 4.99
C LEU A 70 -16.17 13.01 4.67
N LEU A 71 -17.34 13.64 4.72
CA LEU A 71 -17.52 15.05 4.39
C LEU A 71 -16.73 15.96 5.36
N LEU A 72 -16.82 15.72 6.67
CA LEU A 72 -16.05 16.46 7.68
C LEU A 72 -14.54 16.24 7.52
N SER A 73 -14.09 15.03 7.16
CA SER A 73 -12.67 14.75 6.91
C SER A 73 -12.16 15.47 5.65
N ALA A 74 -12.96 15.52 4.58
CA ALA A 74 -12.62 16.26 3.36
C ALA A 74 -12.59 17.78 3.60
N VAL A 75 -13.53 18.31 4.38
CA VAL A 75 -13.51 19.72 4.83
C VAL A 75 -12.29 20.01 5.70
N ALA A 76 -11.93 19.11 6.62
CA ALA A 76 -10.72 19.25 7.44
C ALA A 76 -9.43 19.23 6.59
N VAL A 77 -9.36 18.40 5.56
CA VAL A 77 -8.27 18.39 4.56
C VAL A 77 -8.17 19.75 3.84
N LEU A 78 -9.31 20.30 3.39
CA LEU A 78 -9.37 21.61 2.72
C LEU A 78 -8.95 22.75 3.65
N LEU A 79 -9.47 22.79 4.87
CA LEU A 79 -9.15 23.83 5.86
C LEU A 79 -7.66 23.78 6.25
N TRP A 80 -7.12 22.60 6.52
CA TRP A 80 -5.69 22.42 6.80
C TRP A 80 -4.81 22.94 5.65
N ARG A 81 -5.22 22.69 4.39
CA ARG A 81 -4.54 23.17 3.17
C ARG A 81 -4.82 24.62 2.77
N SER A 82 -5.71 25.31 3.49
CA SER A 82 -5.86 26.77 3.41
C SER A 82 -4.93 27.52 4.37
N ILE A 83 -4.50 26.86 5.45
CA ILE A 83 -3.57 27.39 6.45
C ILE A 83 -2.11 27.15 6.02
N GLU A 84 -1.81 26.00 5.41
CA GLU A 84 -0.50 25.70 4.82
C GLU A 84 -0.35 26.40 3.45
N SER A 85 0.64 27.29 3.33
CA SER A 85 0.80 28.22 2.19
C SER A 85 0.78 27.57 0.80
N ALA A 86 0.17 28.26 -0.16
CA ALA A 86 -0.51 27.70 -1.34
C ALA A 86 0.35 26.95 -2.40
N ALA A 87 1.67 26.85 -2.25
CA ALA A 87 2.56 26.23 -3.23
C ALA A 87 2.28 24.73 -3.38
N GLY A 88 1.62 24.33 -4.48
CA GLY A 88 1.27 22.94 -4.78
C GLY A 88 -0.01 22.43 -4.09
N SER A 89 -0.79 23.30 -3.43
CA SER A 89 -1.91 22.90 -2.57
C SER A 89 -2.96 21.99 -3.25
N ALA A 90 -3.27 22.22 -4.53
CA ALA A 90 -4.26 21.44 -5.28
C ALA A 90 -3.94 19.93 -5.33
N ASN A 91 -2.68 19.55 -5.60
CA ASN A 91 -2.28 18.14 -5.65
C ASN A 91 -2.36 17.48 -4.27
N SER A 92 -2.01 18.22 -3.22
CA SER A 92 -2.11 17.76 -1.83
C SER A 92 -3.55 17.59 -1.34
N ILE A 93 -4.45 18.51 -1.73
CA ILE A 93 -5.89 18.41 -1.48
C ILE A 93 -6.45 17.19 -2.20
N PHE A 94 -6.18 17.05 -3.50
CA PHE A 94 -6.64 15.90 -4.29
C PHE A 94 -6.15 14.59 -3.69
N ALA A 95 -4.86 14.49 -3.36
CA ALA A 95 -4.28 13.32 -2.71
C ALA A 95 -4.95 12.99 -1.36
N GLY A 96 -5.22 13.99 -0.51
CA GLY A 96 -5.90 13.78 0.77
C GLY A 96 -7.35 13.31 0.62
N VAL A 97 -8.14 13.98 -0.22
CA VAL A 97 -9.55 13.65 -0.46
C VAL A 97 -9.70 12.31 -1.19
N PHE A 98 -8.84 12.03 -2.18
CA PHE A 98 -8.80 10.73 -2.86
C PHE A 98 -8.42 9.61 -1.89
N THR A 99 -7.41 9.81 -1.04
CA THR A 99 -7.00 8.80 -0.05
C THR A 99 -8.13 8.53 0.94
N LEU A 100 -8.83 9.56 1.44
CA LEU A 100 -10.02 9.42 2.30
C LEU A 100 -11.15 8.63 1.62
N GLY A 101 -11.48 8.99 0.37
CA GLY A 101 -12.54 8.31 -0.39
C GLY A 101 -12.19 6.87 -0.80
N TRP A 102 -10.91 6.57 -0.99
CA TRP A 102 -10.46 5.25 -1.47
C TRP A 102 -10.17 4.26 -0.35
N VAL A 103 -9.48 4.66 0.72
CA VAL A 103 -9.05 3.72 1.77
C VAL A 103 -10.05 3.65 2.94
N PRO A 104 -10.12 4.63 3.87
CA PRO A 104 -10.98 4.48 5.05
C PRO A 104 -12.46 4.46 4.69
N PHE A 105 -12.93 5.21 3.68
CA PHE A 105 -14.33 5.19 3.30
C PHE A 105 -14.77 3.81 2.79
N PHE A 106 -14.11 3.23 1.78
CA PHE A 106 -14.47 1.89 1.29
C PHE A 106 -14.20 0.78 2.31
N ILE A 107 -13.14 0.85 3.10
CA ILE A 107 -12.87 -0.13 4.17
C ILE A 107 -13.96 -0.06 5.27
N SER A 108 -14.53 1.12 5.55
CA SER A 108 -15.59 1.27 6.56
C SER A 108 -16.91 0.59 6.17
N PHE A 109 -17.18 0.32 4.88
CA PHE A 109 -18.34 -0.49 4.48
C PHE A 109 -18.32 -1.90 5.09
N ALA A 110 -17.14 -2.43 5.45
CA ALA A 110 -17.04 -3.70 6.16
C ALA A 110 -17.63 -3.64 7.58
N ALA A 111 -17.75 -2.45 8.18
CA ALA A 111 -18.37 -2.25 9.50
C ALA A 111 -19.87 -1.93 9.44
N LEU A 112 -20.39 -1.44 8.30
CA LEU A 112 -21.81 -1.06 8.15
C LEU A 112 -22.82 -2.18 8.47
N PRO A 113 -22.61 -3.46 8.10
CA PRO A 113 -23.54 -4.53 8.47
C PRO A 113 -23.75 -4.65 9.99
N LEU A 114 -22.71 -4.38 10.80
CA LEU A 114 -22.80 -4.46 12.27
C LEU A 114 -23.68 -3.36 12.88
N HIS A 115 -24.04 -2.32 12.12
CA HIS A 115 -25.03 -1.33 12.51
C HIS A 115 -26.48 -1.80 12.27
N ALA A 116 -26.70 -2.82 11.42
CA ALA A 116 -28.03 -3.26 11.05
C ALA A 116 -28.78 -3.88 12.25
N ALA A 117 -29.97 -3.35 12.54
CA ALA A 117 -30.80 -3.84 13.64
C ALA A 117 -31.36 -5.24 13.34
N GLY A 118 -30.88 -6.24 14.08
CA GLY A 118 -31.39 -7.60 14.03
C GLY A 118 -30.44 -8.60 14.68
N THR A 119 -30.97 -9.58 15.39
CA THR A 119 -30.20 -10.69 15.99
C THR A 119 -30.74 -12.04 15.56
N THR A 120 -29.84 -13.02 15.47
CA THR A 120 -30.15 -14.41 15.12
C THR A 120 -29.73 -15.35 16.26
N PRO A 121 -30.52 -16.38 16.60
CA PRO A 121 -30.14 -17.38 17.61
C PRO A 121 -29.01 -18.31 17.13
N LEU A 122 -28.67 -18.27 15.84
CA LEU A 122 -27.51 -18.94 15.26
C LEU A 122 -26.25 -18.13 15.62
N GLY A 123 -25.47 -18.55 16.61
CA GLY A 123 -24.18 -17.92 16.91
C GLY A 123 -23.55 -18.30 18.25
N LEU A 124 -22.24 -18.04 18.37
CA LEU A 124 -21.45 -18.28 19.59
C LEU A 124 -21.38 -17.04 20.51
N TRP A 125 -22.30 -16.10 20.33
CA TRP A 125 -22.27 -14.80 21.00
C TRP A 125 -22.53 -14.93 22.51
N PRO A 126 -21.94 -14.09 23.36
CA PRO A 126 -22.36 -13.96 24.76
C PRO A 126 -23.86 -13.62 24.86
N GLY A 127 -24.65 -14.57 25.36
CA GLY A 127 -26.13 -14.48 25.40
C GLY A 127 -26.87 -15.23 24.28
N GLY A 128 -26.17 -15.95 23.39
CA GLY A 128 -26.78 -16.85 22.39
C GLY A 128 -27.47 -16.14 21.21
N MET A 129 -27.31 -14.83 21.06
CA MET A 129 -27.88 -14.04 19.97
C MET A 129 -26.79 -13.25 19.27
N ALA A 130 -26.44 -13.62 18.03
CA ALA A 130 -25.46 -12.90 17.23
C ALA A 130 -26.13 -11.79 16.40
N PRO A 131 -25.47 -10.63 16.17
CA PRO A 131 -25.97 -9.62 15.23
C PRO A 131 -26.04 -10.16 13.80
N ILE A 132 -27.13 -9.90 13.07
CA ILE A 132 -27.31 -10.45 11.72
C ILE A 132 -26.21 -9.98 10.74
N GLY A 133 -25.73 -8.74 10.89
CA GLY A 133 -24.61 -8.21 10.12
C GLY A 133 -23.28 -8.94 10.33
N ALA A 134 -23.09 -9.64 11.45
CA ALA A 134 -21.90 -10.48 11.64
C ALA A 134 -21.92 -11.67 10.68
N TRP A 135 -23.11 -12.22 10.39
CA TRP A 135 -23.28 -13.25 9.37
C TRP A 135 -23.17 -12.69 7.95
N GLU A 136 -23.67 -11.49 7.66
CA GLU A 136 -23.50 -10.86 6.35
C GLU A 136 -22.00 -10.68 6.00
N ILE A 137 -21.18 -10.24 6.97
CA ILE A 137 -19.72 -10.16 6.81
C ILE A 137 -19.09 -11.55 6.69
N ALA A 138 -19.50 -12.52 7.51
CA ALA A 138 -18.98 -13.90 7.43
C ALA A 138 -19.28 -14.56 6.07
N VAL A 139 -20.47 -14.32 5.50
CA VAL A 139 -20.86 -14.76 4.17
C VAL A 139 -20.05 -14.05 3.09
N MET A 140 -19.78 -12.75 3.23
CA MET A 140 -18.90 -12.02 2.29
C MET A 140 -17.47 -12.57 2.30
N LEU A 141 -16.91 -12.87 3.48
CA LEU A 141 -15.60 -13.54 3.61
C LEU A 141 -15.62 -14.95 2.99
N LEU A 142 -16.70 -15.72 3.21
CA LEU A 142 -16.87 -17.05 2.63
C LEU A 142 -16.97 -16.99 1.09
N LEU A 143 -17.63 -15.98 0.52
CA LEU A 143 -17.71 -15.76 -0.93
C LEU A 143 -16.34 -15.45 -1.55
N VAL A 144 -15.50 -14.64 -0.88
CA VAL A 144 -14.11 -14.37 -1.34
C VAL A 144 -13.28 -15.66 -1.30
N VAL A 145 -13.31 -16.40 -0.20
CA VAL A 145 -12.60 -17.70 -0.09
C VAL A 145 -13.10 -18.71 -1.14
N SER A 146 -14.41 -18.70 -1.44
CA SER A 146 -15.01 -19.56 -2.45
C SER A 146 -14.59 -19.17 -3.88
N ASN A 147 -14.58 -17.88 -4.21
CA ASN A 147 -14.10 -17.36 -5.49
C ASN A 147 -12.70 -17.88 -5.81
N ASP A 148 -11.78 -17.78 -4.85
CA ASP A 148 -10.39 -18.17 -5.01
C ASP A 148 -10.24 -19.70 -5.07
N THR A 149 -10.96 -20.42 -4.20
CA THR A 149 -10.91 -21.89 -4.11
C THR A 149 -11.47 -22.55 -5.36
N PHE A 150 -12.69 -22.22 -5.78
CA PHE A 150 -13.28 -22.79 -6.99
C PHE A 150 -12.57 -22.30 -8.26
N GLY A 151 -12.08 -21.06 -8.27
CA GLY A 151 -11.26 -20.51 -9.35
C GLY A 151 -9.96 -21.27 -9.55
N TYR A 152 -9.27 -21.60 -8.46
CA TYR A 152 -8.07 -22.44 -8.49
C TYR A 152 -8.38 -23.88 -8.90
N LEU A 153 -9.39 -24.52 -8.30
CA LEU A 153 -9.75 -25.92 -8.59
C LEU A 153 -10.14 -26.15 -10.05
N VAL A 154 -11.01 -25.30 -10.61
CA VAL A 154 -11.43 -25.40 -12.02
C VAL A 154 -10.32 -24.87 -12.94
N GLY A 155 -9.62 -23.81 -12.56
CA GLY A 155 -8.52 -23.23 -13.33
C GLY A 155 -7.34 -24.18 -13.50
N ALA A 156 -6.99 -24.97 -12.49
CA ALA A 156 -5.89 -25.94 -12.53
C ALA A 156 -6.27 -27.27 -13.21
N SER A 157 -7.55 -27.66 -13.21
CA SER A 157 -8.01 -28.92 -13.81
C SER A 157 -8.51 -28.80 -15.25
N LEU A 158 -9.11 -27.65 -15.61
CA LEU A 158 -9.76 -27.42 -16.91
C LEU A 158 -9.27 -26.16 -17.64
N GLY A 159 -8.38 -25.37 -17.04
CA GLY A 159 -7.87 -24.13 -17.63
C GLY A 159 -7.11 -24.35 -18.94
N LYS A 160 -7.75 -24.01 -20.08
CA LYS A 160 -7.17 -24.13 -21.42
C LYS A 160 -7.07 -22.77 -22.12
N HIS A 161 -7.94 -21.82 -21.79
CA HIS A 161 -7.98 -20.50 -22.44
C HIS A 161 -7.60 -19.40 -21.44
N PRO A 162 -6.36 -18.86 -21.49
CA PRO A 162 -5.95 -17.77 -20.60
C PRO A 162 -6.80 -16.51 -20.84
N MET A 163 -7.33 -15.94 -19.76
CA MET A 163 -8.21 -14.78 -19.81
C MET A 163 -7.49 -13.50 -20.22
N ALA A 164 -6.28 -13.28 -19.68
CA ALA A 164 -5.51 -12.06 -19.90
C ALA A 164 -4.02 -12.38 -20.16
N PRO A 165 -3.64 -12.99 -21.30
CA PRO A 165 -2.23 -13.26 -21.62
C PRO A 165 -1.34 -12.02 -21.49
N LYS A 166 -1.90 -10.86 -21.88
CA LYS A 166 -1.38 -9.50 -21.67
C LYS A 166 -0.85 -9.25 -20.25
N ILE A 167 -1.68 -9.54 -19.23
CA ILE A 167 -1.65 -8.93 -17.89
C ILE A 167 -1.52 -9.97 -16.78
N SER A 168 -2.24 -11.09 -16.84
CA SER A 168 -2.08 -12.23 -15.93
C SER A 168 -2.18 -13.56 -16.71
N PRO A 169 -1.04 -14.16 -17.11
CA PRO A 169 -1.01 -15.40 -17.90
C PRO A 169 -1.45 -16.65 -17.11
N LYS A 170 -1.72 -16.52 -15.81
CA LYS A 170 -2.18 -17.63 -14.94
C LYS A 170 -3.70 -17.67 -14.71
N LYS A 171 -4.46 -16.64 -15.08
CA LYS A 171 -5.93 -16.67 -15.02
C LYS A 171 -6.49 -17.26 -16.31
N SER A 172 -7.42 -18.21 -16.20
CA SER A 172 -8.14 -18.83 -17.32
C SER A 172 -9.64 -18.49 -17.30
N TRP A 173 -10.29 -18.54 -18.46
CA TRP A 173 -11.73 -18.37 -18.58
C TRP A 173 -12.50 -19.50 -17.89
N GLU A 174 -11.99 -20.73 -17.94
CA GLU A 174 -12.60 -21.87 -17.24
C GLU A 174 -12.49 -21.68 -15.72
N GLY A 175 -11.35 -21.20 -15.22
CA GLY A 175 -11.18 -20.86 -13.80
C GLY A 175 -12.18 -19.80 -13.34
N PHE A 176 -12.35 -18.71 -14.11
CA PHE A 176 -13.34 -17.68 -13.79
C PHE A 176 -14.79 -18.20 -13.81
N ALA A 177 -15.15 -19.05 -14.79
CA ALA A 177 -16.46 -19.71 -14.80
C ALA A 177 -16.66 -20.60 -13.56
N GLY A 178 -15.60 -21.28 -13.10
CA GLY A 178 -15.55 -22.01 -11.83
C GLY A 178 -15.77 -21.12 -10.62
N SER A 179 -15.08 -19.98 -10.52
CA SER A 179 -15.29 -18.98 -9.47
C SER A 179 -16.74 -18.50 -9.43
N VAL A 180 -17.33 -18.14 -10.58
CA VAL A 180 -18.73 -17.69 -10.66
C VAL A 180 -19.70 -18.79 -10.22
N ALA A 181 -19.57 -20.01 -10.74
CA ALA A 181 -20.46 -21.12 -10.41
C ALA A 181 -20.36 -21.52 -8.92
N GLY A 182 -19.14 -21.64 -8.39
CA GLY A 182 -18.89 -21.97 -7.00
C GLY A 182 -19.36 -20.89 -6.03
N ALA A 183 -19.06 -19.62 -6.31
CA ALA A 183 -19.54 -18.50 -5.51
C ALA A 183 -21.07 -18.38 -5.55
N MET A 184 -21.73 -18.57 -6.70
CA MET A 184 -23.19 -18.55 -6.79
C MET A 184 -23.82 -19.68 -5.96
N LEU A 185 -23.29 -20.89 -6.01
CA LEU A 185 -23.78 -22.02 -5.21
C LEU A 185 -23.68 -21.70 -3.71
N ILE A 186 -22.50 -21.29 -3.24
CA ILE A 186 -22.28 -20.94 -1.83
C ILE A 186 -23.12 -19.72 -1.41
N GLY A 187 -23.24 -18.70 -2.26
CA GLY A 187 -24.00 -17.49 -2.00
C GLY A 187 -25.51 -17.75 -1.89
N ILE A 188 -26.08 -18.57 -2.80
CA ILE A 188 -27.49 -18.98 -2.76
C ILE A 188 -27.77 -19.79 -1.48
N LEU A 189 -26.91 -20.74 -1.13
CA LEU A 189 -27.05 -21.54 0.09
C LEU A 189 -26.94 -20.65 1.35
N ALA A 190 -26.00 -19.71 1.38
CA ALA A 190 -25.84 -18.78 2.49
C ALA A 190 -27.03 -17.82 2.64
N ALA A 191 -27.58 -17.32 1.53
CA ALA A 191 -28.79 -16.49 1.55
C ALA A 191 -29.98 -17.25 2.15
N LEU A 192 -30.23 -18.49 1.69
CA LEU A 192 -31.37 -19.30 2.11
C LEU A 192 -31.24 -19.87 3.53
N PHE A 193 -30.04 -20.25 3.98
CA PHE A 193 -29.85 -21.00 5.23
C PHE A 193 -29.14 -20.24 6.36
N VAL A 194 -28.54 -19.07 6.09
CA VAL A 194 -27.81 -18.28 7.10
C VAL A 194 -28.39 -16.87 7.26
N LEU A 195 -28.78 -16.21 6.16
CA LEU A 195 -29.22 -14.81 6.17
C LEU A 195 -30.75 -14.63 6.14
N ASP A 196 -31.51 -15.71 5.97
CA ASP A 196 -32.96 -15.74 5.72
C ASP A 196 -33.38 -14.75 4.62
N LYS A 197 -32.71 -14.83 3.47
CA LYS A 197 -32.93 -13.99 2.28
C LYS A 197 -33.33 -14.85 1.08
N PRO A 198 -34.11 -14.30 0.12
CA PRO A 198 -34.33 -14.93 -1.17
C PRO A 198 -33.03 -15.30 -1.89
N TRP A 199 -33.02 -16.45 -2.57
CA TRP A 199 -31.86 -16.98 -3.30
C TRP A 199 -31.17 -15.96 -4.23
N TRP A 200 -31.93 -15.05 -4.84
CA TRP A 200 -31.40 -14.05 -5.76
C TRP A 200 -30.47 -13.04 -5.07
N VAL A 201 -30.64 -12.77 -3.77
CA VAL A 201 -29.72 -11.94 -2.98
C VAL A 201 -28.34 -12.60 -2.93
N GLY A 202 -28.30 -13.90 -2.66
CA GLY A 202 -27.08 -14.70 -2.66
C GLY A 202 -26.39 -14.75 -4.03
N ALA A 203 -27.16 -14.86 -5.11
CA ALA A 203 -26.64 -14.82 -6.48
C ALA A 203 -26.04 -13.44 -6.85
N VAL A 204 -26.73 -12.34 -6.50
CA VAL A 204 -26.23 -10.97 -6.74
C VAL A 204 -24.96 -10.69 -5.93
N LEU A 205 -24.92 -11.07 -4.66
CA LEU A 205 -23.73 -10.95 -3.82
C LEU A 205 -22.55 -11.74 -4.41
N ALA A 206 -22.77 -13.00 -4.81
CA ALA A 206 -21.74 -13.84 -5.41
C ALA A 206 -21.15 -13.24 -6.69
N VAL A 207 -21.99 -12.81 -7.64
CA VAL A 207 -21.54 -12.17 -8.89
C VAL A 207 -20.79 -10.86 -8.60
N GLY A 208 -21.28 -10.05 -7.65
CA GLY A 208 -20.61 -8.84 -7.20
C GLY A 208 -19.22 -9.10 -6.61
N THR A 209 -19.09 -10.10 -5.73
CA THR A 209 -17.80 -10.48 -5.13
C THR A 209 -16.80 -10.99 -6.17
N VAL A 210 -17.22 -11.88 -7.09
CA VAL A 210 -16.35 -12.43 -8.14
C VAL A 210 -15.90 -11.36 -9.14
N ALA A 211 -16.78 -10.41 -9.47
CA ALA A 211 -16.43 -9.26 -10.31
C ALA A 211 -15.42 -8.34 -9.60
N ALA A 212 -15.65 -8.02 -8.32
CA ALA A 212 -14.79 -7.15 -7.52
C ALA A 212 -13.39 -7.76 -7.28
N SER A 213 -13.30 -9.04 -6.91
CA SER A 213 -12.01 -9.72 -6.72
C SER A 213 -11.24 -9.83 -8.05
N THR A 214 -11.92 -10.17 -9.14
CA THR A 214 -11.30 -10.28 -10.47
C THR A 214 -10.79 -8.93 -10.96
N ALA A 215 -11.53 -7.84 -10.74
CA ALA A 215 -11.07 -6.48 -11.05
C ALA A 215 -9.89 -6.04 -10.16
N GLY A 216 -9.92 -6.36 -8.86
CA GLY A 216 -8.84 -6.07 -7.91
C GLY A 216 -7.52 -6.75 -8.31
N ASP A 217 -7.55 -8.06 -8.60
CA ASP A 217 -6.39 -8.81 -9.09
C ASP A 217 -5.83 -8.24 -10.40
N LEU A 218 -6.71 -7.80 -11.30
CA LEU A 218 -6.29 -7.19 -12.57
C LEU A 218 -5.64 -5.82 -12.34
N ALA A 219 -6.18 -4.98 -11.45
CA ALA A 219 -5.56 -3.71 -11.08
C ALA A 219 -4.19 -3.93 -10.42
N GLU A 220 -4.09 -4.86 -9.46
CA GLU A 220 -2.84 -5.18 -8.75
C GLU A 220 -1.78 -5.76 -9.71
N SER A 221 -2.18 -6.64 -10.63
CA SER A 221 -1.28 -7.18 -11.65
C SER A 221 -0.88 -6.17 -12.73
N MET A 222 -1.71 -5.16 -13.03
CA MET A 222 -1.34 -4.03 -13.90
C MET A 222 -0.27 -3.14 -13.26
N VAL A 223 -0.43 -2.73 -12.00
CA VAL A 223 0.61 -1.96 -11.26
C VAL A 223 1.93 -2.74 -11.22
N LYS A 224 1.87 -4.07 -11.03
CA LYS A 224 3.04 -4.96 -11.10
C LYS A 224 3.68 -5.06 -12.50
N ARG A 225 3.10 -4.51 -13.57
CA ARG A 225 3.72 -4.43 -14.91
C ARG A 225 4.61 -3.21 -15.13
N GLU A 226 4.62 -2.24 -14.22
CA GLU A 226 5.34 -0.96 -14.39
C GLU A 226 6.78 -0.84 -13.81
N PRO A 227 7.49 -1.89 -13.31
CA PRO A 227 8.78 -1.70 -12.64
C PRO A 227 9.97 -1.36 -13.57
N GLY A 228 9.69 -0.92 -14.80
CA GLY A 228 10.69 -0.65 -15.85
C GLY A 228 11.44 0.68 -15.72
N ARG A 229 11.00 1.63 -14.87
CA ARG A 229 11.59 2.99 -14.83
C ARG A 229 12.52 3.29 -13.66
N GLN A 230 12.30 2.71 -12.47
CA GLN A 230 13.10 3.06 -11.28
C GLN A 230 14.36 2.20 -11.05
N ARG A 231 14.49 1.02 -11.67
CA ARG A 231 15.63 0.11 -11.39
C ARG A 231 16.93 0.45 -12.14
N HIS A 232 16.94 1.45 -13.02
CA HIS A 232 18.13 1.84 -13.80
C HIS A 232 18.89 3.06 -13.29
N GLU A 233 18.27 3.97 -12.53
CA GLU A 233 18.90 5.24 -12.14
C GLU A 233 19.80 5.14 -10.89
N GLN A 234 19.68 4.09 -10.09
CA GLN A 234 20.50 3.90 -8.88
C GLN A 234 21.91 3.32 -9.13
N HIS A 235 22.33 3.05 -10.37
CA HIS A 235 23.72 2.61 -10.60
C HIS A 235 24.40 3.06 -11.90
N PRO A 236 24.60 4.38 -12.11
CA PRO A 236 25.80 4.83 -12.82
C PRO A 236 27.07 4.48 -12.00
N ALA A 237 28.23 4.56 -12.66
CA ALA A 237 29.56 4.63 -12.06
C ALA A 237 29.99 3.49 -11.10
N ARG A 238 30.08 2.24 -11.59
CA ARG A 238 31.17 1.32 -11.15
C ARG A 238 31.67 0.33 -12.22
N ALA A 239 31.80 0.81 -13.46
CA ALA A 239 32.44 0.09 -14.56
C ALA A 239 33.79 0.72 -14.93
N ARG A 240 34.86 0.36 -14.20
CA ARG A 240 36.24 0.39 -14.69
C ARG A 240 36.90 -0.92 -14.26
N GLY A 241 37.32 -1.70 -15.23
CA GLY A 241 37.48 -3.14 -15.06
C GLY A 241 38.75 -3.59 -14.35
N ARG A 242 38.73 -4.86 -13.95
CA ARG A 242 39.90 -5.73 -13.94
C ARG A 242 39.44 -7.15 -14.24
N ASP A 243 39.98 -7.71 -15.31
CA ASP A 243 39.77 -9.10 -15.69
C ASP A 243 40.56 -10.05 -14.79
N GLY A 244 40.10 -11.31 -14.75
CA GLY A 244 40.96 -12.45 -14.51
C GLY A 244 41.18 -12.88 -13.05
N GLN A 245 40.97 -14.19 -12.85
CA GLN A 245 41.27 -14.97 -11.63
C GLN A 245 40.34 -14.63 -10.44
N ALA A 246 39.51 -15.54 -9.93
CA ALA A 246 39.83 -16.86 -9.37
C ALA A 246 40.87 -16.78 -8.24
N GLY A 247 40.67 -17.36 -7.06
CA GLY A 247 39.55 -18.15 -6.58
C GLY A 247 39.96 -18.87 -5.27
N LEU A 248 39.00 -19.51 -4.60
CA LEU A 248 39.18 -20.30 -3.37
C LEU A 248 39.72 -19.56 -2.12
N HIS A 249 38.87 -19.59 -1.09
CA HIS A 249 39.20 -19.95 0.29
C HIS A 249 40.67 -20.33 0.61
N CYS A 250 41.29 -19.63 1.56
CA CYS A 250 41.83 -20.30 2.75
C CYS A 250 41.88 -19.32 3.94
N VAL A 251 41.66 -19.83 5.16
CA VAL A 251 41.75 -19.06 6.42
C VAL A 251 42.92 -19.61 7.24
N ARG A 252 43.94 -18.78 7.52
CA ARG A 252 44.82 -19.02 8.69
C ARG A 252 45.49 -17.75 9.21
N PHE A 253 45.63 -17.75 10.53
CA PHE A 253 46.48 -16.89 11.33
C PHE A 253 47.94 -16.82 10.82
N ALA A 254 48.53 -15.63 10.91
CA ALA A 254 49.79 -15.41 11.64
C ALA A 254 49.90 -13.92 12.01
N GLY A 255 50.51 -13.61 13.15
CA GLY A 255 50.84 -12.24 13.54
C GLY A 255 52.17 -12.22 14.28
N GLY A 256 52.90 -11.10 14.21
CA GLY A 256 54.10 -10.89 15.00
C GLY A 256 55.20 -10.06 14.34
N LEU A 257 55.67 -9.06 15.11
CA LEU A 257 57.06 -8.58 15.18
C LEU A 257 57.67 -7.80 13.98
N HIS A 258 57.67 -6.46 14.19
CA HIS A 258 58.81 -5.54 13.98
C HIS A 258 60.20 -6.15 14.34
N PRO A 259 61.36 -5.64 13.84
CA PRO A 259 61.66 -4.19 13.79
C PRO A 259 62.59 -3.64 12.70
N VAL A 260 62.57 -2.30 12.51
CA VAL A 260 63.74 -1.50 12.06
C VAL A 260 63.81 -0.15 12.80
N ARG A 261 64.99 0.15 13.35
CA ARG A 261 65.57 1.43 13.85
C ARG A 261 67.10 1.27 13.72
N PRO A 262 67.97 2.31 13.87
CA PRO A 262 67.78 3.74 14.21
C PRO A 262 68.12 4.65 12.99
N GLY A 263 68.27 5.99 13.05
CA GLY A 263 68.05 7.01 14.09
C GLY A 263 69.04 8.19 13.97
N GLY A 264 68.62 9.43 14.27
CA GLY A 264 69.44 10.64 14.14
C GLY A 264 68.85 11.84 14.91
N ARG A 265 69.64 12.88 15.21
CA ARG A 265 69.29 13.94 16.20
C ARG A 265 69.37 15.38 15.64
N ARG A 266 68.28 16.15 15.83
CA ARG A 266 68.18 17.50 16.48
C ARG A 266 68.99 18.70 15.89
N ILE A 267 68.48 19.94 16.16
CA ILE A 267 69.19 21.25 16.39
C ILE A 267 68.94 22.42 15.38
N THR A 268 68.45 23.56 15.91
CA THR A 268 68.49 25.01 15.48
C THR A 268 67.66 25.66 14.34
N HIS A 269 67.46 26.98 14.54
CA HIS A 269 66.86 28.04 13.68
C HIS A 269 67.96 28.78 12.81
N PRO A 270 67.81 30.03 12.31
CA PRO A 270 66.99 30.44 11.14
C PRO A 270 67.71 31.37 10.10
N GLY A 271 67.10 31.53 8.91
CA GLY A 271 66.94 32.86 8.26
C GLY A 271 67.91 33.32 7.14
N ARG A 272 67.32 33.68 5.98
CA ARG A 272 67.68 34.74 4.98
C ARG A 272 66.79 34.48 3.72
N ALA A 273 66.11 35.39 3.01
CA ALA A 273 66.12 36.86 2.82
C ALA A 273 66.69 37.34 1.47
N ALA A 274 65.86 37.35 0.41
CA ALA A 274 65.90 38.23 -0.78
C ALA A 274 64.48 38.18 -1.43
N ARG A 275 63.71 39.26 -1.66
CA ARG A 275 63.86 40.54 -2.40
C ARG A 275 63.48 40.41 -3.89
N ALA A 276 62.37 41.06 -4.26
CA ALA A 276 61.92 41.37 -5.64
C ALA A 276 62.59 42.69 -6.13
N PRO A 277 62.26 43.31 -7.30
CA PRO A 277 61.28 42.97 -8.36
C PRO A 277 62.00 42.93 -9.78
N ASP A 278 61.59 43.46 -10.94
CA ASP A 278 60.46 44.34 -11.36
C ASP A 278 60.23 44.47 -12.90
N ILE A 279 59.10 45.08 -13.27
CA ILE A 279 58.61 45.75 -14.50
C ILE A 279 58.67 45.14 -15.95
N ASN A 280 57.49 45.24 -16.58
CA ASN A 280 57.17 45.73 -17.95
C ASN A 280 57.63 44.99 -19.24
N LYS A 281 56.63 44.74 -20.12
CA LYS A 281 56.62 45.36 -21.46
C LYS A 281 55.21 45.61 -22.03
N ALA A 282 54.95 46.89 -22.31
CA ALA A 282 53.88 47.52 -23.09
C ALA A 282 53.75 47.02 -24.57
N ARG A 283 52.71 47.31 -25.39
CA ARG A 283 51.34 47.90 -25.22
C ARG A 283 50.62 48.03 -26.59
N ALA A 284 49.35 47.64 -26.70
CA ALA A 284 48.37 47.90 -27.79
C ALA A 284 46.95 47.54 -27.28
N ALA A 285 45.78 48.13 -27.59
CA ALA A 285 45.30 49.25 -28.43
C ALA A 285 45.26 49.04 -29.96
N ALA A 286 44.16 49.29 -30.70
CA ALA A 286 42.74 49.60 -30.34
C ALA A 286 41.76 49.08 -31.46
N PRO A 287 40.63 49.74 -31.85
CA PRO A 287 39.27 49.43 -31.33
C PRO A 287 38.17 48.99 -32.35
N ILE A 288 37.00 48.66 -31.77
CA ILE A 288 35.59 48.51 -32.27
C ILE A 288 35.05 49.62 -33.22
N PRO A 289 33.81 49.54 -33.82
CA PRO A 289 32.77 48.48 -33.91
C PRO A 289 32.19 48.25 -35.35
N ALA A 290 30.98 47.66 -35.45
CA ALA A 290 30.16 47.50 -36.67
C ALA A 290 29.28 48.73 -37.01
N PRO A 291 28.49 48.69 -38.11
CA PRO A 291 27.13 49.20 -38.18
C PRO A 291 26.07 48.13 -37.82
#